data_AF-A0A821F4C4-F1
#
_entry.id   AF-A0A821F4C4-F1
#
_cell.length_a   1.000
_cell.length_b   1.000
_cell.length_c   1.000
_cell.angle_alpha   90.00
_cell.angle_beta   90.00
_cell.angle_gamma   90.00
#
_symmetry.space_group_name_H-M   'P 1'
#
loop_
_entity.id
_entity.type
_entity.pdbx_description
1 polymer ?
#
loop_
_entity_poly.entity_id
_entity_poly.type
_entity_poly.pdbx_seq_one_letter_code
_entity_poly.pdbx_strand_id
1 'polypeptide(L)'
;RLSSLEILLALTFNDDAAGQLKDNSQFISNLKMLVTSSTNRHLQRVAGNLLWKLEKEETTIAKSHETSTISDITLEKYDIMLSYSHSDKDLCYRIHDCLVKDNFRVWIDRDQMHGQTMVAMATAIENSDFVFLCMSEAYKQSAYCQSEAHYAFERQCYLVPLVMKSGYRPDGWLGIIASGKIYIDFPKLGFDVAYEKLKNEIIRYRTNQTQSTSTKKSRRHGLAPKTINLSVKSDEQNLSVEEYPHCINQWTTTHVRSFLINEKLESLLPVLGNMNGRLLHETYKRCKAHWDLMFQTFKAEVAADNPEKLLTVDTYIRFLDAIEKYIPIVPNDSFKPSTSASMFCTLI
;
A
#
# COMPACT_ATOMS: atom_id res chain seq x y z
N ARG A 1 5.81 18.13 20.65
CA ARG A 1 6.35 16.81 21.05
C ARG A 1 5.39 15.69 20.69
N LEU A 2 4.14 15.70 21.16
CA LEU A 2 3.15 14.67 20.79
C LEU A 2 2.82 14.68 19.28
N SER A 3 2.39 15.82 18.74
CA SER A 3 2.06 15.95 17.31
C SER A 3 3.22 15.59 16.36
N SER A 4 4.46 15.84 16.79
CA SER A 4 5.66 15.49 16.01
C SER A 4 5.86 13.96 15.91
N LEU A 5 5.61 13.23 17.00
CA LEU A 5 5.71 11.76 17.02
C LEU A 5 4.58 11.10 16.24
N GLU A 6 3.37 11.67 16.26
CA GLU A 6 2.24 11.19 15.47
C GLU A 6 2.49 11.35 13.96
N ILE A 7 3.08 12.47 13.55
CA ILE A 7 3.52 12.68 12.16
C ILE A 7 4.62 11.68 11.79
N LEU A 8 5.64 11.51 12.63
CA LEU A 8 6.71 10.54 12.38
C LEU A 8 6.17 9.10 12.27
N LEU A 9 5.19 8.76 13.09
CA LEU A 9 4.52 7.47 13.05
C LEU A 9 3.70 7.27 11.76
N ALA A 10 2.99 8.30 11.29
CA ALA A 10 2.35 8.25 9.99
C ALA A 10 3.37 8.10 8.84
N LEU A 11 4.55 8.73 8.96
CA LEU A 11 5.64 8.59 7.98
C LEU A 11 6.24 7.19 7.95
N THR A 12 6.23 6.43 9.06
CA THR A 12 6.75 5.05 9.08
C THR A 12 5.94 4.03 8.29
N PHE A 13 4.80 4.42 7.71
CA PHE A 13 4.13 3.59 6.70
C PHE A 13 4.82 3.61 5.33
N ASN A 14 5.77 4.52 5.14
CA ASN A 14 6.70 4.46 4.03
C ASN A 14 7.96 3.69 4.49
N ASP A 15 8.30 2.60 3.80
CA ASP A 15 9.40 1.71 4.18
C ASP A 15 10.76 2.40 4.18
N ASP A 16 11.01 3.35 3.27
CA ASP A 16 12.26 4.13 3.23
C ASP A 16 12.37 5.07 4.44
N ALA A 17 11.28 5.75 4.78
CA ALA A 17 11.22 6.62 5.95
C ALA A 17 11.34 5.81 7.25
N ALA A 18 10.72 4.63 7.32
CA ALA A 18 10.87 3.70 8.43
C ALA A 18 12.32 3.21 8.55
N GLY A 19 12.97 2.83 7.44
CA GLY A 19 14.37 2.43 7.42
C GLY A 19 15.30 3.53 7.94
N GLN A 20 15.15 4.77 7.44
CA GLN A 20 15.95 5.91 7.91
C GLN A 20 15.76 6.21 9.40
N LEU A 21 14.54 6.06 9.91
CA LEU A 21 14.24 6.24 11.34
C LEU A 21 14.80 5.07 12.18
N LYS A 22 14.81 3.85 11.65
CA LYS A 22 15.39 2.66 12.29
C LYS A 22 16.91 2.74 12.41
N ASP A 23 17.57 3.25 11.37
CA ASP A 23 19.04 3.39 11.31
C ASP A 23 19.57 4.49 12.24
N ASN A 24 18.70 5.41 12.67
CA ASN A 24 19.05 6.47 13.60
C ASN A 24 19.07 5.95 15.06
N SER A 25 20.21 5.43 15.49
CA SER A 25 20.43 4.89 16.84
C SER A 25 20.12 5.87 17.99
N GLN A 26 20.40 7.17 17.79
CA GLN A 26 20.08 8.22 18.77
C GLN A 26 18.57 8.43 18.89
N PHE A 27 17.85 8.41 17.77
CA PHE A 27 16.40 8.51 17.74
C PHE A 27 15.74 7.32 18.43
N ILE A 28 16.20 6.09 18.15
CA ILE A 28 15.72 4.87 18.80
C ILE A 28 15.97 4.90 20.32
N SER A 29 17.15 5.35 20.75
CA SER A 29 17.47 5.53 22.18
C SER A 29 16.55 6.54 22.86
N ASN A 30 16.33 7.70 22.21
CA ASN A 30 15.40 8.72 22.70
C ASN A 30 13.96 8.21 22.75
N LEU A 31 13.53 7.40 21.77
CA LEU A 31 12.23 6.73 21.75
C LEU A 31 12.08 5.77 22.93
N LYS A 32 13.07 4.90 23.19
CA LYS A 32 13.10 3.99 24.35
C LYS A 32 13.00 4.76 25.66
N MET A 33 13.74 5.86 25.78
CA MET A 33 13.67 6.75 26.94
C MET A 33 12.27 7.38 27.09
N LEU A 34 11.65 7.84 26.01
CA LEU A 34 10.30 8.42 26.05
C LEU A 34 9.25 7.40 26.49
N VAL A 35 9.39 6.13 26.08
CA VAL A 35 8.50 5.04 26.53
C VAL A 35 8.62 4.81 28.04
N THR A 36 9.83 4.81 28.60
CA THR A 36 10.07 4.46 30.02
C THR A 36 9.95 5.62 31.00
N SER A 37 10.25 6.86 30.58
CA SER A 37 10.44 8.01 31.49
C SER A 37 9.40 9.14 31.37
N SER A 38 8.50 9.10 30.38
CA SER A 38 7.49 10.16 30.21
C SER A 38 6.32 10.02 31.18
N THR A 39 5.91 11.12 31.82
CA THR A 39 4.68 11.17 32.64
C THR A 39 3.39 11.23 31.79
N ASN A 40 3.52 11.59 30.51
CA ASN A 40 2.40 11.63 29.58
C ASN A 40 2.16 10.24 28.98
N ARG A 41 1.06 9.61 29.40
CA ARG A 41 0.63 8.27 28.97
C ARG A 41 0.40 8.16 27.47
N HIS A 42 -0.09 9.22 26.82
CA HIS A 42 -0.29 9.28 25.37
C HIS A 42 1.04 9.36 24.62
N LEU A 43 2.00 10.15 25.12
CA LEU A 43 3.33 10.27 24.54
C LEU A 43 4.11 8.95 24.64
N GLN A 44 4.04 8.26 25.79
CA GLN A 44 4.64 6.93 25.97
C GLN A 44 4.09 5.93 24.96
N ARG A 45 2.78 5.97 24.70
CA ARG A 45 2.11 5.06 23.79
C ARG A 45 2.49 5.29 22.33
N VAL A 46 2.44 6.53 21.84
CA VAL A 46 2.82 6.86 20.46
C VAL A 46 4.30 6.52 20.22
N ALA A 47 5.16 6.80 21.21
CA ALA A 47 6.56 6.38 21.20
C ALA A 47 6.69 4.85 21.17
N GLY A 48 5.88 4.11 21.94
CA GLY A 48 5.87 2.65 21.95
C GLY A 48 5.42 2.04 20.62
N ASN A 49 4.38 2.61 19.98
CA ASN A 49 3.91 2.20 18.66
C ASN A 49 5.00 2.39 17.60
N LEU A 50 5.65 3.55 17.63
CA LEU A 50 6.73 3.90 16.71
C LEU A 50 7.94 2.98 16.87
N LEU A 51 8.35 2.73 18.12
CA LEU A 51 9.43 1.81 18.42
C LEU A 51 9.12 0.38 17.95
N TRP A 52 7.88 -0.09 18.17
CA TRP A 52 7.46 -1.41 17.69
C TRP A 52 7.50 -1.50 16.16
N LYS A 53 6.99 -0.49 15.45
CA LYS A 53 7.00 -0.47 13.96
C LYS A 53 8.43 -0.52 13.43
N LEU A 54 9.36 0.19 14.06
CA LEU A 54 10.76 0.25 13.63
C LEU A 54 11.57 -1.00 14.03
N GLU A 55 11.29 -1.63 15.18
CA GLU A 55 12.10 -2.74 15.69
C GLU A 55 11.53 -4.15 15.46
N LYS A 56 10.21 -4.32 15.26
CA LYS A 56 9.55 -5.64 15.39
C LYS A 56 8.78 -6.17 14.18
N GLU A 57 8.71 -5.47 13.05
CA GLU A 57 8.01 -6.00 11.87
C GLU A 57 8.67 -7.29 11.32
N GLU A 58 9.99 -7.44 11.46
CA GLU A 58 10.74 -8.63 11.02
C GLU A 58 10.54 -9.88 11.91
N THR A 59 10.15 -9.74 13.18
CA THR A 59 10.06 -10.90 14.10
C THR A 59 8.70 -11.59 14.14
N THR A 60 7.66 -11.00 13.55
CA THR A 60 6.31 -11.59 13.55
C THR A 60 6.13 -12.63 12.43
N ILE A 61 6.88 -12.49 11.33
CA ILE A 61 6.86 -13.43 10.19
C ILE A 61 7.70 -14.69 10.49
N ALA A 62 8.77 -14.56 11.29
CA ALA A 62 9.70 -15.66 11.58
C ALA A 62 9.36 -16.51 12.81
N LYS A 63 8.38 -16.13 13.65
CA LYS A 63 8.03 -16.83 14.91
C LYS A 63 6.77 -17.71 14.85
N SER A 64 6.23 -17.97 13.66
CA SER A 64 5.11 -18.92 13.47
C SER A 64 5.53 -20.39 13.60
N HIS A 65 6.83 -20.67 13.72
CA HIS A 65 7.35 -21.99 14.05
C HIS A 65 8.28 -21.89 15.26
N GLU A 66 8.00 -22.73 16.27
CA GLU A 66 8.79 -22.99 17.49
C GLU A 66 8.42 -22.16 18.76
N THR A 67 7.35 -22.66 19.40
CA THR A 67 7.18 -22.92 20.84
C THR A 67 7.96 -22.06 21.85
N SER A 68 7.26 -21.21 22.60
CA SER A 68 7.10 -21.31 24.07
C SER A 68 6.22 -20.18 24.65
N THR A 69 5.08 -20.59 25.21
CA THR A 69 4.40 -20.04 26.41
C THR A 69 4.31 -18.52 26.60
N ILE A 70 3.33 -17.90 25.93
CA ILE A 70 2.54 -16.80 26.51
C ILE A 70 1.08 -17.22 26.35
N SER A 71 0.47 -17.66 27.45
CA SER A 71 -0.96 -17.93 27.52
C SER A 71 -1.75 -16.64 27.30
N ASP A 72 -2.74 -16.73 26.40
CA ASP A 72 -3.87 -15.81 26.22
C ASP A 72 -3.63 -14.47 25.51
N ILE A 73 -3.02 -14.49 24.32
CA ILE A 73 -3.56 -13.66 23.23
C ILE A 73 -4.35 -14.59 22.34
N THR A 74 -5.62 -14.82 22.68
CA THR A 74 -6.58 -15.25 21.67
C THR A 74 -6.54 -14.19 20.58
N LEU A 75 -6.03 -14.53 19.40
CA LEU A 75 -6.20 -13.72 18.20
C LEU A 75 -7.71 -13.59 17.97
N GLU A 76 -8.31 -12.53 18.52
CA GLU A 76 -9.73 -12.26 18.36
C GLU A 76 -9.97 -11.98 16.89
N LYS A 77 -10.47 -13.00 16.18
CA LYS A 77 -10.92 -12.82 14.82
C LYS A 77 -12.12 -11.87 14.85
N TYR A 78 -12.08 -10.81 14.06
CA TYR A 78 -13.22 -9.92 13.86
C TYR A 78 -13.89 -10.25 12.53
N ASP A 79 -15.14 -9.87 12.39
CA ASP A 79 -15.81 -9.93 11.10
C ASP A 79 -15.64 -8.60 10.37
N ILE A 80 -15.67 -7.49 11.13
CA ILE A 80 -15.73 -6.14 10.59
C ILE A 80 -14.82 -5.23 11.41
N MET A 81 -14.01 -4.41 10.74
CA MET A 81 -13.38 -3.22 11.32
C MET A 81 -14.08 -1.95 10.84
N LEU A 82 -14.44 -1.07 11.79
CA LEU A 82 -14.93 0.28 11.51
C LEU A 82 -13.78 1.28 11.58
N SER A 83 -13.26 1.69 10.42
CA SER A 83 -12.31 2.80 10.31
C SER A 83 -13.10 4.10 10.22
N TYR A 84 -12.92 5.01 11.18
CA TYR A 84 -13.72 6.24 11.28
C TYR A 84 -12.97 7.43 11.88
N SER A 85 -13.44 8.64 11.57
CA SER A 85 -13.02 9.85 12.27
C SER A 85 -13.87 10.09 13.50
N HIS A 86 -13.28 10.53 14.59
CA HIS A 86 -13.98 10.87 15.84
C HIS A 86 -15.10 11.90 15.64
N SER A 87 -14.99 12.75 14.61
CA SER A 87 -16.01 13.73 14.22
C SER A 87 -17.34 13.10 13.76
N ASP A 88 -17.33 11.78 13.50
CA ASP A 88 -18.46 10.99 13.03
C ASP A 88 -18.85 9.86 14.03
N LYS A 89 -18.36 9.94 15.27
CA LYS A 89 -18.52 8.89 16.30
C LYS A 89 -19.96 8.46 16.53
N ASP A 90 -20.91 9.40 16.56
CA ASP A 90 -22.29 9.10 16.96
C ASP A 90 -22.97 8.16 15.95
N LEU A 91 -22.76 8.40 14.66
CA LEU A 91 -23.27 7.53 13.59
C LEU A 91 -22.51 6.20 13.57
N CYS A 92 -21.18 6.22 13.73
CA CYS A 92 -20.36 5.02 13.73
C CYS A 92 -20.68 4.08 14.91
N TYR A 93 -20.94 4.63 16.11
CA TYR A 93 -21.35 3.86 17.28
C TYR A 93 -22.74 3.26 17.10
N ARG A 94 -23.67 4.02 16.49
CA ARG A 94 -24.99 3.48 16.15
C ARG A 94 -24.89 2.31 15.16
N ILE A 95 -24.06 2.42 14.13
CA ILE A 95 -23.79 1.34 13.16
C ILE A 95 -23.18 0.13 13.88
N HIS A 96 -22.15 0.35 14.71
CA HIS A 96 -21.53 -0.70 15.50
C HIS A 96 -22.55 -1.44 16.38
N ASP A 97 -23.36 -0.72 17.16
CA ASP A 97 -24.29 -1.33 18.10
C ASP A 97 -25.36 -2.16 17.38
N CYS A 98 -25.78 -1.76 16.19
CA CYS A 98 -26.65 -2.56 15.34
C CYS A 98 -25.94 -3.81 14.80
N LEU A 99 -24.69 -3.70 14.32
CA LEU A 99 -23.93 -4.85 13.83
C LEU A 99 -23.68 -5.89 14.94
N VAL A 100 -23.36 -5.44 16.15
CA VAL A 100 -23.20 -6.33 17.32
C VAL A 100 -24.52 -7.01 17.68
N LYS A 101 -25.65 -6.29 17.64
CA LYS A 101 -26.99 -6.89 17.83
C LYS A 101 -27.32 -7.94 16.77
N ASP A 102 -26.80 -7.77 15.56
CA ASP A 102 -26.92 -8.73 14.46
C ASP A 102 -25.85 -9.84 14.50
N ASN A 103 -25.18 -10.03 15.65
CA ASN A 103 -24.16 -11.06 15.92
C ASN A 103 -22.88 -10.95 15.08
N PHE A 104 -22.51 -9.76 14.61
CA PHE A 104 -21.18 -9.52 14.05
C PHE A 104 -20.17 -9.19 15.13
N ARG A 105 -18.95 -9.71 15.00
CA ARG A 105 -17.79 -9.29 15.80
C ARG A 105 -17.19 -8.06 15.15
N VAL A 106 -17.38 -6.90 15.78
CA VAL A 106 -16.97 -5.61 15.23
C VAL A 106 -15.86 -5.00 16.05
N TRP A 107 -14.77 -4.62 15.39
CA TRP A 107 -13.71 -3.82 15.99
C TRP A 107 -13.94 -2.33 15.69
N ILE A 108 -13.81 -1.49 16.73
CA ILE A 108 -13.85 -0.03 16.62
C ILE A 108 -13.00 0.61 17.73
N ASP A 109 -12.20 1.62 17.42
CA ASP A 109 -11.46 2.39 18.43
C ASP A 109 -12.39 3.40 19.12
N ARG A 110 -12.95 3.06 20.30
CA ARG A 110 -13.82 3.97 21.07
C ARG A 110 -13.06 4.94 21.99
N ASP A 111 -11.81 4.64 22.32
CA ASP A 111 -11.09 5.26 23.43
C ASP A 111 -10.06 6.33 23.00
N GLN A 112 -10.28 6.99 21.85
CA GLN A 112 -9.40 8.04 21.34
C GLN A 112 -7.92 7.65 21.32
N MET A 113 -7.50 6.50 20.78
CA MET A 113 -6.08 6.11 20.83
C MET A 113 -5.39 6.19 22.22
N HIS A 114 -6.13 6.35 23.32
CA HIS A 114 -5.56 6.35 24.67
C HIS A 114 -5.34 4.90 25.14
N GLY A 115 -6.02 3.94 24.48
CA GLY A 115 -6.13 2.53 24.90
C GLY A 115 -5.60 1.48 23.92
N GLN A 116 -5.51 1.75 22.60
CA GLN A 116 -5.11 0.74 21.60
C GLN A 116 -3.87 1.14 20.76
N THR A 117 -2.95 0.19 20.57
CA THR A 117 -1.65 0.36 19.89
C THR A 117 -1.89 0.19 18.39
N MET A 118 -1.14 0.83 17.49
CA MET A 118 -1.28 0.57 16.04
C MET A 118 -1.16 -0.90 15.65
N VAL A 119 -0.50 -1.70 16.50
CA VAL A 119 -0.50 -3.16 16.43
C VAL A 119 -1.90 -3.75 16.51
N ALA A 120 -2.74 -3.26 17.42
CA ALA A 120 -4.13 -3.71 17.57
C ALA A 120 -4.96 -3.35 16.33
N MET A 121 -4.72 -2.18 15.74
CA MET A 121 -5.33 -1.74 14.49
C MET A 121 -4.89 -2.60 13.29
N ALA A 122 -3.59 -2.84 13.12
CA ALA A 122 -3.07 -3.73 12.07
C ALA A 122 -3.62 -5.16 12.25
N THR A 123 -3.62 -5.66 13.48
CA THR A 123 -4.19 -6.96 13.83
C THR A 123 -5.69 -7.01 13.52
N ALA A 124 -6.44 -5.94 13.81
CA ALA A 124 -7.86 -5.86 13.50
C ALA A 124 -8.11 -5.89 11.98
N ILE A 125 -7.31 -5.16 11.18
CA ILE A 125 -7.40 -5.18 9.72
C ILE A 125 -7.10 -6.57 9.17
N GLU A 126 -5.99 -7.19 9.61
CA GLU A 126 -5.57 -8.51 9.13
C GLU A 126 -6.53 -9.64 9.53
N ASN A 127 -7.24 -9.47 10.64
CA ASN A 127 -8.17 -10.47 11.17
C ASN A 127 -9.65 -10.13 10.93
N SER A 128 -9.96 -9.16 10.07
CA SER A 128 -11.34 -8.81 9.65
C SER A 128 -11.64 -9.25 8.23
N ASP A 129 -12.85 -9.73 7.98
CA ASP A 129 -13.33 -9.99 6.61
C ASP A 129 -13.63 -8.68 5.86
N PHE A 130 -14.13 -7.68 6.60
CA PHE A 130 -14.58 -6.40 6.07
C PHE A 130 -13.87 -5.22 6.77
N VAL A 131 -13.55 -4.19 5.99
CA VAL A 131 -13.13 -2.89 6.55
C VAL A 131 -14.08 -1.82 6.02
N PHE A 132 -14.80 -1.17 6.93
CA PHE A 132 -15.76 -0.12 6.60
C PHE A 132 -15.05 1.23 6.70
N LEU A 133 -14.99 1.92 5.56
CA LEU A 133 -14.39 3.25 5.47
C LEU A 133 -15.49 4.28 5.75
N CYS A 134 -15.50 4.85 6.95
CA CYS A 134 -16.52 5.82 7.36
C CYS A 134 -16.15 7.22 6.86
N MET A 135 -16.44 7.47 5.58
CA MET A 135 -15.94 8.60 4.83
C MET A 135 -16.65 9.92 5.17
N SER A 136 -15.83 10.92 5.44
CA SER A 136 -16.16 12.33 5.61
C SER A 136 -14.91 13.16 5.32
N GLU A 137 -15.03 14.49 5.31
CA GLU A 137 -13.86 15.38 5.18
C GLU A 137 -12.86 15.16 6.33
N ALA A 138 -13.37 15.00 7.56
CA ALA A 138 -12.54 14.74 8.74
C ALA A 138 -11.85 13.36 8.68
N TYR A 139 -12.47 12.38 8.01
CA TYR A 139 -11.83 11.09 7.74
C TYR A 139 -10.69 11.25 6.73
N LYS A 140 -10.93 11.97 5.62
CA LYS A 140 -9.94 12.22 4.57
C LYS A 140 -8.70 12.98 5.07
N GLN A 141 -8.89 13.87 6.05
CA GLN A 141 -7.80 14.69 6.62
C GLN A 141 -7.05 13.98 7.76
N SER A 142 -7.55 12.85 8.26
CA SER A 142 -6.93 12.11 9.35
C SER A 142 -5.82 11.20 8.83
N ALA A 143 -4.57 11.47 9.24
CA ALA A 143 -3.43 10.62 8.90
C ALA A 143 -3.63 9.16 9.35
N TYR A 144 -4.24 8.95 10.51
CA TYR A 144 -4.56 7.61 11.01
C TYR A 144 -5.56 6.87 10.12
N CYS A 145 -6.64 7.54 9.73
CA CYS A 145 -7.65 6.96 8.84
C CYS A 145 -7.06 6.70 7.45
N GLN A 146 -6.19 7.59 6.97
CA GLN A 146 -5.46 7.39 5.73
C GLN A 146 -4.59 6.13 5.81
N SER A 147 -3.78 5.97 6.86
CA SER A 147 -2.94 4.79 7.07
C SER A 147 -3.75 3.50 7.17
N GLU A 148 -4.86 3.50 7.93
CA GLU A 148 -5.78 2.35 8.01
C GLU A 148 -6.33 1.95 6.64
N ALA A 149 -6.80 2.93 5.87
CA ALA A 149 -7.38 2.69 4.55
C ALA A 149 -6.36 2.16 3.55
N HIS A 150 -5.13 2.71 3.56
CA HIS A 150 -4.05 2.23 2.69
C HIS A 150 -3.63 0.82 3.06
N TYR A 151 -3.42 0.55 4.35
CA TYR A 151 -3.04 -0.77 4.81
C TYR A 151 -4.12 -1.81 4.49
N ALA A 152 -5.40 -1.50 4.74
CA ALA A 152 -6.50 -2.39 4.37
C ALA A 152 -6.61 -2.61 2.85
N PHE A 153 -6.27 -1.60 2.04
CA PHE A 153 -6.21 -1.71 0.58
C PHE A 153 -5.06 -2.62 0.11
N GLU A 154 -3.85 -2.44 0.67
CA GLU A 154 -2.67 -3.27 0.38
C GLU A 154 -2.89 -4.74 0.77
N ARG A 155 -3.55 -4.98 1.90
CA ARG A 155 -3.90 -6.33 2.38
C ARG A 155 -5.09 -6.95 1.62
N GLN A 156 -5.62 -6.27 0.61
CA GLN A 156 -6.76 -6.70 -0.20
C GLN A 156 -8.02 -7.03 0.64
N CYS A 157 -8.21 -6.34 1.76
CA CYS A 157 -9.42 -6.46 2.57
C CYS A 157 -10.65 -6.05 1.75
N TYR A 158 -11.83 -6.58 2.10
CA TYR A 158 -13.06 -6.15 1.45
C TYR A 158 -13.52 -4.80 2.01
N LEU A 159 -13.18 -3.73 1.30
CA LEU A 159 -13.50 -2.37 1.70
C LEU A 159 -14.94 -2.00 1.36
N VAL A 160 -15.71 -1.51 2.33
CA VAL A 160 -17.08 -0.99 2.12
C VAL A 160 -17.10 0.51 2.45
N PRO A 161 -17.21 1.39 1.44
CA PRO A 161 -17.25 2.82 1.68
C PRO A 161 -18.63 3.28 2.18
N LEU A 162 -18.65 3.93 3.35
CA LEU A 162 -19.83 4.48 4.00
C LEU A 162 -19.75 6.00 4.02
N VAL A 163 -20.73 6.71 3.48
CA VAL A 163 -20.76 8.18 3.52
C VAL A 163 -21.44 8.64 4.81
N MET A 164 -20.74 9.44 5.62
CA MET A 164 -21.20 9.88 6.94
C MET A 164 -21.79 11.30 6.96
N LYS A 165 -21.46 12.13 5.96
CA LYS A 165 -21.93 13.52 5.84
C LYS A 165 -22.67 13.75 4.53
N SER A 166 -23.75 14.52 4.59
CA SER A 166 -24.59 14.81 3.42
C SER A 166 -23.77 15.50 2.32
N GLY A 167 -23.90 15.01 1.09
CA GLY A 167 -23.21 15.59 -0.08
C GLY A 167 -21.71 15.30 -0.17
N TYR A 168 -21.12 14.58 0.79
CA TYR A 168 -19.71 14.23 0.74
C TYR A 168 -19.40 13.27 -0.42
N ARG A 169 -18.29 13.52 -1.11
CA ARG A 169 -17.77 12.65 -2.18
C ARG A 169 -16.27 12.46 -1.98
N PRO A 170 -15.78 11.21 -1.96
CA PRO A 170 -14.35 10.97 -1.85
C PRO A 170 -13.63 11.41 -3.13
N ASP A 171 -12.45 11.98 -2.94
CA ASP A 171 -11.54 12.50 -3.97
C ASP A 171 -10.08 12.25 -3.52
N GLY A 172 -9.11 12.58 -4.38
CA GLY A 172 -7.69 12.33 -4.11
C GLY A 172 -7.40 10.88 -3.73
N TRP A 173 -6.59 10.67 -2.67
CA TRP A 173 -6.20 9.34 -2.20
C TRP A 173 -7.41 8.46 -1.83
N LEU A 174 -8.42 9.04 -1.19
CA LEU A 174 -9.60 8.28 -0.74
C LEU A 174 -10.50 7.95 -1.93
N GLY A 175 -10.59 8.83 -2.92
CA GLY A 175 -11.27 8.56 -4.18
C GLY A 175 -10.69 7.37 -4.93
N ILE A 176 -9.35 7.22 -4.92
CA ILE A 176 -8.67 6.06 -5.52
C ILE A 176 -9.04 4.77 -4.78
N ILE A 177 -8.89 4.75 -3.45
CA ILE A 177 -9.20 3.58 -2.63
C ILE A 177 -10.68 3.19 -2.75
N ALA A 178 -11.58 4.17 -2.76
CA ALA A 178 -13.01 3.97 -2.87
C ALA A 178 -13.47 3.70 -4.32
N SER A 179 -12.61 3.85 -5.33
CA SER A 179 -12.99 3.66 -6.73
C SER A 179 -13.47 2.24 -7.01
N GLY A 180 -14.50 2.12 -7.86
CA GLY A 180 -15.10 0.84 -8.26
C GLY A 180 -15.92 0.14 -7.16
N LYS A 181 -16.16 0.78 -6.01
CA LYS A 181 -16.92 0.23 -4.89
C LYS A 181 -18.29 0.89 -4.76
N ILE A 182 -19.27 0.17 -4.20
CA ILE A 182 -20.62 0.69 -3.97
C ILE A 182 -20.61 1.52 -2.69
N TYR A 183 -21.07 2.77 -2.76
CA TYR A 183 -21.16 3.65 -1.59
C TYR A 183 -22.51 3.52 -0.91
N ILE A 184 -22.50 3.43 0.41
CA ILE A 184 -23.72 3.46 1.22
C ILE A 184 -23.80 4.82 1.90
N ASP A 185 -24.74 5.64 1.44
CA ASP A 185 -24.91 7.02 1.91
C ASP A 185 -25.98 7.09 3.00
N PHE A 186 -25.54 7.11 4.27
CA PHE A 186 -26.41 7.15 5.43
C PHE A 186 -27.26 8.43 5.50
N PRO A 187 -26.68 9.65 5.34
CA PRO A 187 -27.45 10.88 5.30
C PRO A 187 -28.52 10.91 4.20
N LYS A 188 -28.23 10.38 3.01
CA LYS A 188 -29.16 10.40 1.88
C LYS A 188 -30.27 9.37 2.00
N LEU A 189 -29.97 8.17 2.51
CA LEU A 189 -30.93 7.06 2.55
C LEU A 189 -31.73 7.01 3.86
N GLY A 190 -31.24 7.66 4.92
CA GLY A 190 -31.74 7.43 6.27
C GLY A 190 -31.15 6.14 6.87
N PHE A 191 -31.08 6.07 8.20
CA PHE A 191 -30.33 5.02 8.90
C PHE A 191 -30.83 3.61 8.57
N ASP A 192 -32.13 3.35 8.69
CA ASP A 192 -32.66 2.00 8.58
C ASP A 192 -32.46 1.43 7.17
N VAL A 193 -32.72 2.23 6.13
CA VAL A 193 -32.52 1.83 4.73
C VAL A 193 -31.04 1.66 4.39
N ALA A 194 -30.17 2.56 4.87
CA ALA A 194 -28.73 2.45 4.67
C ALA A 194 -28.17 1.19 5.36
N TYR A 195 -28.63 0.91 6.57
CA TYR A 195 -28.20 -0.24 7.36
C TYR A 195 -28.65 -1.57 6.72
N GLU A 196 -29.87 -1.66 6.20
CA GLU A 196 -30.29 -2.83 5.42
C GLU A 196 -29.44 -3.04 4.16
N LYS A 197 -29.08 -1.97 3.45
CA LYS A 197 -28.13 -2.06 2.32
C LYS A 197 -26.76 -2.56 2.74
N LEU A 198 -26.26 -2.10 3.89
CA LEU A 198 -24.99 -2.55 4.46
C LEU A 198 -25.00 -4.06 4.74
N LYS A 199 -26.05 -4.57 5.38
CA LYS A 199 -26.22 -6.01 5.61
C LYS A 199 -26.27 -6.81 4.32
N ASN A 200 -27.01 -6.33 3.33
CA ASN A 200 -27.10 -6.98 2.03
C ASN A 200 -25.74 -7.07 1.33
N GLU A 201 -24.88 -6.03 1.46
CA GLU A 201 -23.53 -6.07 0.90
C GLU A 201 -22.65 -7.11 1.61
N ILE A 202 -22.72 -7.20 2.94
CA ILE A 202 -22.01 -8.24 3.73
C ILE A 202 -22.44 -9.64 3.28
N ILE A 203 -23.76 -9.87 3.17
CA ILE A 203 -24.32 -11.16 2.77
C ILE A 203 -23.91 -11.51 1.34
N ARG A 204 -23.98 -10.54 0.42
CA ARG A 204 -23.59 -10.73 -0.99
C ARG A 204 -22.13 -11.19 -1.08
N TYR A 205 -21.23 -10.52 -0.36
CA TYR A 205 -19.81 -10.88 -0.37
C TYR A 205 -19.57 -12.30 0.17
N ARG A 206 -20.13 -12.63 1.33
CA ARG A 206 -20.00 -13.97 1.94
C ARG A 206 -20.55 -15.08 1.04
N THR A 207 -21.64 -14.82 0.34
CA THR A 207 -22.26 -15.77 -0.60
C THR A 207 -21.37 -16.03 -1.82
N ASN A 208 -20.77 -14.97 -2.40
CA ASN A 208 -19.87 -15.09 -3.54
C ASN A 208 -18.56 -15.82 -3.21
N GLN A 209 -18.03 -15.62 -1.99
CA GLN A 209 -16.89 -16.37 -1.47
C GLN A 209 -17.18 -17.88 -1.39
N THR A 210 -18.38 -18.24 -0.93
CA THR A 210 -18.78 -19.65 -0.75
C THR A 210 -18.92 -20.38 -2.10
N GLN A 211 -19.48 -19.75 -3.13
CA GLN A 211 -19.64 -20.36 -4.46
C GLN A 211 -18.31 -20.55 -5.23
N SER A 212 -17.31 -19.71 -4.95
CA SER A 212 -15.98 -19.78 -5.56
C SER A 212 -15.15 -20.98 -5.06
N THR A 213 -15.51 -21.54 -3.90
CA THR A 213 -14.83 -22.71 -3.32
C THR A 213 -15.46 -24.06 -3.74
N SER A 214 -16.72 -24.08 -4.17
CA SER A 214 -17.45 -25.30 -4.56
C SER A 214 -17.27 -25.75 -6.02
N THR A 215 -16.71 -24.92 -6.91
CA THR A 215 -16.55 -25.23 -8.35
C THR A 215 -15.21 -25.86 -8.76
N LYS A 216 -14.28 -26.11 -7.81
CA LYS A 216 -12.98 -26.77 -8.07
C LYS A 216 -12.94 -28.29 -7.79
N LYS A 217 -14.09 -28.96 -7.67
CA LYS A 217 -14.20 -30.44 -7.64
C LYS A 217 -15.10 -30.95 -8.76
N SER A 218 -14.54 -31.04 -9.97
CA SER A 218 -14.81 -32.11 -10.95
C SER A 218 -14.34 -31.67 -12.33
N ARG A 219 -13.15 -32.15 -12.71
CA ARG A 219 -12.78 -32.56 -14.09
C ARG A 219 -11.36 -33.12 -14.04
N ARG A 220 -11.23 -34.32 -13.49
CA ARG A 220 -10.15 -35.23 -13.85
C ARG A 220 -10.67 -36.10 -14.98
N HIS A 221 -10.25 -35.82 -16.21
CA HIS A 221 -10.11 -36.84 -17.23
C HIS A 221 -8.80 -36.55 -17.96
N GLY A 222 -7.82 -37.44 -17.77
CA GLY A 222 -6.58 -37.41 -18.52
C GLY A 222 -6.81 -37.87 -19.95
N LEU A 223 -6.05 -37.32 -20.89
CA LEU A 223 -5.70 -37.94 -22.16
C LEU A 223 -4.33 -37.39 -22.59
N ALA A 224 -3.48 -38.30 -23.06
CA ALA A 224 -2.07 -38.12 -23.41
C ALA A 224 -1.78 -37.03 -24.46
N PRO A 225 -0.55 -36.50 -24.53
CA PRO A 225 -0.19 -35.50 -25.52
C PRO A 225 -0.03 -36.15 -26.90
N LYS A 226 -0.91 -35.79 -27.85
CA LYS A 226 -0.71 -36.07 -29.28
C LYS A 226 -0.02 -34.89 -29.95
N THR A 227 1.18 -35.16 -30.42
CA THR A 227 1.98 -34.42 -31.38
C THR A 227 1.18 -34.11 -32.64
N ILE A 228 1.12 -32.83 -33.04
CA ILE A 228 0.83 -32.43 -34.42
C ILE A 228 1.90 -31.42 -34.84
N ASN A 229 2.79 -31.90 -35.69
CA ASN A 229 3.71 -31.09 -36.48
C ASN A 229 2.90 -30.36 -37.57
N LEU A 230 3.00 -29.03 -37.59
CA LEU A 230 2.77 -28.23 -38.79
C LEU A 230 4.04 -27.41 -39.01
N SER A 231 4.80 -27.86 -40.00
CA SER A 231 6.03 -27.25 -40.51
C SER A 231 5.69 -26.24 -41.61
N VAL A 232 6.68 -25.38 -41.91
CA VAL A 232 6.91 -24.60 -43.13
C VAL A 232 6.39 -23.15 -43.02
N LYS A 233 7.19 -22.07 -43.10
CA LYS A 233 8.60 -21.88 -43.49
C LYS A 233 9.11 -20.53 -42.95
N SER A 234 10.36 -20.55 -42.49
CA SER A 234 11.42 -19.52 -42.64
C SER A 234 11.02 -18.07 -42.91
N ASP A 235 11.36 -17.20 -41.96
CA ASP A 235 12.39 -16.18 -42.22
C ASP A 235 13.24 -16.02 -40.95
N GLU A 236 14.35 -16.77 -40.91
CA GLU A 236 15.46 -16.51 -40.02
C GLU A 236 16.11 -15.19 -40.43
N GLN A 237 15.82 -14.12 -39.70
CA GLN A 237 16.83 -13.10 -39.47
C GLN A 237 17.43 -13.39 -38.10
N ASN A 238 18.63 -13.99 -38.14
CA ASN A 238 19.58 -14.03 -37.04
C ASN A 238 19.68 -12.63 -36.41
N LEU A 239 19.08 -12.43 -35.24
CA LEU A 239 19.56 -11.43 -34.29
C LEU A 239 20.12 -12.19 -33.10
N SER A 240 21.45 -12.13 -33.02
CA SER A 240 22.27 -12.47 -31.88
C SER A 240 21.55 -12.19 -30.55
N VAL A 241 21.58 -13.17 -29.64
CA VAL A 241 21.35 -12.94 -28.21
C VAL A 241 22.46 -11.98 -27.75
N GLU A 242 22.23 -10.68 -27.89
CA GLU A 242 23.06 -9.68 -27.24
C GLU A 242 22.78 -9.82 -25.74
N GLU A 243 23.69 -10.49 -25.02
CA GLU A 243 23.74 -10.40 -23.56
C GLU A 243 23.85 -8.91 -23.20
N TYR A 244 22.77 -8.37 -22.64
CA TYR A 244 22.79 -7.01 -22.11
C TYR A 244 23.88 -6.92 -21.03
N PRO A 245 24.71 -5.86 -21.03
CA PRO A 245 25.57 -5.60 -19.90
C PRO A 245 24.74 -5.58 -18.61
N HIS A 246 25.18 -6.27 -17.55
CA HIS A 246 24.41 -6.40 -16.31
C HIS A 246 24.11 -5.03 -15.65
N CYS A 247 24.95 -4.01 -15.92
CA CYS A 247 24.77 -2.66 -15.40
C CYS A 247 24.12 -1.75 -16.45
N ILE A 248 23.00 -1.15 -16.09
CA ILE A 248 22.25 -0.22 -16.96
C ILE A 248 23.12 0.94 -17.46
N ASN A 249 24.13 1.40 -16.69
CA ASN A 249 24.98 2.52 -17.10
C ASN A 249 25.83 2.22 -18.35
N GLN A 250 26.01 0.95 -18.70
CA GLN A 250 26.76 0.49 -19.87
C GLN A 250 25.87 0.31 -21.12
N TRP A 251 24.55 0.50 -20.99
CA TRP A 251 23.64 0.28 -22.12
C TRP A 251 23.74 1.41 -23.15
N THR A 252 23.85 1.01 -24.41
CA THR A 252 23.67 1.91 -25.56
C THR A 252 22.19 2.07 -25.89
N THR A 253 21.85 3.01 -26.79
CA THR A 253 20.47 3.18 -27.27
C THR A 253 19.90 1.90 -27.89
N THR A 254 20.72 1.10 -28.58
CA THR A 254 20.32 -0.20 -29.13
C THR A 254 19.92 -1.17 -28.02
N HIS A 255 20.71 -1.26 -26.93
CA HIS A 255 20.40 -2.11 -25.78
C HIS A 255 19.08 -1.72 -25.11
N VAL A 256 18.81 -0.42 -24.95
CA VAL A 256 17.53 0.08 -24.38
C VAL A 256 16.34 -0.32 -25.24
N ARG A 257 16.43 -0.19 -26.57
CA ARG A 257 15.35 -0.60 -27.48
C ARG A 257 15.12 -2.11 -27.43
N SER A 258 16.20 -2.89 -27.49
CA SER A 258 16.14 -4.35 -27.38
C SER A 258 15.54 -4.80 -26.04
N PHE A 259 15.87 -4.13 -24.94
CA PHE A 259 15.27 -4.39 -23.62
C PHE A 259 13.75 -4.14 -23.63
N LEU A 260 13.31 -3.00 -24.15
CA LEU A 260 11.89 -2.65 -24.20
C LEU A 260 11.09 -3.65 -25.06
N ILE A 261 11.67 -4.17 -26.14
CA ILE A 261 11.04 -5.19 -26.98
C ILE A 261 10.99 -6.54 -26.25
N ASN A 262 12.10 -6.96 -25.63
CA ASN A 262 12.18 -8.27 -24.98
C ASN A 262 11.28 -8.39 -23.73
N GLU A 263 11.10 -7.29 -22.99
CA GLU A 263 10.18 -7.22 -21.84
C GLU A 263 8.73 -6.93 -22.24
N LYS A 264 8.40 -6.88 -23.55
CA LYS A 264 7.06 -6.57 -24.07
C LYS A 264 6.54 -5.19 -23.64
N LEU A 265 7.42 -4.20 -23.66
CA LEU A 265 7.20 -2.80 -23.29
C LEU A 265 7.27 -1.88 -24.53
N GLU A 266 6.86 -2.35 -25.72
CA GLU A 266 6.97 -1.60 -26.98
C GLU A 266 6.11 -0.32 -27.00
N SER A 267 5.16 -0.18 -26.07
CA SER A 267 4.40 1.05 -25.85
C SER A 267 5.25 2.19 -25.30
N LEU A 268 6.38 1.90 -24.66
CA LEU A 268 7.30 2.91 -24.11
C LEU A 268 8.44 3.28 -25.07
N LEU A 269 8.54 2.65 -26.24
CA LEU A 269 9.55 2.97 -27.25
C LEU A 269 9.56 4.45 -27.69
N PRO A 270 8.41 5.15 -27.85
CA PRO A 270 8.42 6.55 -28.23
C PRO A 270 9.07 7.46 -27.18
N VAL A 271 8.92 7.11 -25.90
CA VAL A 271 9.41 7.90 -24.77
C VAL A 271 10.86 7.54 -24.43
N LEU A 272 11.15 6.24 -24.36
CA LEU A 272 12.41 5.73 -23.80
C LEU A 272 13.37 5.20 -24.86
N GLY A 273 12.90 4.89 -26.06
CA GLY A 273 13.67 4.16 -27.09
C GLY A 273 14.86 4.92 -27.68
N ASN A 274 14.97 6.23 -27.44
CA ASN A 274 16.13 7.03 -27.87
C ASN A 274 17.13 7.27 -26.73
N MET A 275 16.82 6.84 -25.50
CA MET A 275 17.69 7.00 -24.35
C MET A 275 18.83 5.97 -24.39
N ASN A 276 20.01 6.37 -23.90
CA ASN A 276 21.03 5.41 -23.49
C ASN A 276 20.82 5.02 -22.02
N GLY A 277 21.55 4.03 -21.53
CA GLY A 277 21.38 3.48 -20.20
C GLY A 277 21.51 4.46 -19.04
N ARG A 278 22.42 5.45 -19.15
CA ARG A 278 22.60 6.49 -18.13
C ARG A 278 21.37 7.40 -18.02
N LEU A 279 20.82 7.81 -19.16
CA LEU A 279 19.59 8.60 -19.21
C LEU A 279 18.39 7.78 -18.72
N LEU A 280 18.31 6.51 -19.10
CA LEU A 280 17.22 5.62 -18.68
C LEU A 280 17.23 5.40 -17.16
N HIS A 281 18.41 5.25 -16.54
CA HIS A 281 18.56 5.15 -15.09
C HIS A 281 18.14 6.43 -14.36
N GLU A 282 18.53 7.60 -14.86
CA GLU A 282 18.10 8.87 -14.28
C GLU A 282 16.58 9.07 -14.39
N THR A 283 16.01 8.72 -15.54
CA THR A 283 14.56 8.70 -15.76
C THR A 283 13.86 7.76 -14.78
N TYR A 284 14.40 6.56 -14.56
CA TYR A 284 13.89 5.61 -13.56
C TYR A 284 13.90 6.18 -12.14
N LYS A 285 14.98 6.84 -11.70
CA LYS A 285 15.05 7.50 -10.39
C LYS A 285 13.94 8.53 -10.22
N ARG A 286 13.69 9.33 -11.27
CA ARG A 286 12.63 10.33 -11.28
C ARG A 286 11.24 9.69 -11.26
N CYS A 287 11.04 8.57 -11.96
CA CYS A 287 9.81 7.78 -11.88
C CYS A 287 9.55 7.24 -10.47
N LYS A 288 10.59 6.81 -9.74
CA LYS A 288 10.45 6.41 -8.33
C LYS A 288 10.16 7.58 -7.39
N ALA A 289 10.80 8.74 -7.60
CA ALA A 289 10.60 9.92 -6.77
C ALA A 289 9.23 10.61 -6.98
N HIS A 290 8.76 10.63 -8.22
CA HIS A 290 7.55 11.37 -8.63
C HIS A 290 6.70 10.55 -9.62
N TRP A 291 6.19 9.41 -9.15
CA TRP A 291 5.46 8.44 -9.96
C TRP A 291 4.26 9.04 -10.71
N ASP A 292 3.41 9.85 -10.05
CA ASP A 292 2.20 10.42 -10.66
C ASP A 292 2.57 11.36 -11.82
N LEU A 293 3.47 12.32 -11.58
CA LEU A 293 3.92 13.28 -12.60
C LEU A 293 4.60 12.56 -13.78
N MET A 294 5.43 11.57 -13.51
CA MET A 294 6.17 10.84 -14.54
C MET A 294 5.25 9.91 -15.35
N PHE A 295 4.26 9.27 -14.71
CA PHE A 295 3.26 8.48 -15.41
C PHE A 295 2.40 9.33 -16.35
N GLN A 296 1.94 10.50 -15.89
CA GLN A 296 1.17 11.43 -16.75
C GLN A 296 2.01 11.94 -17.93
N THR A 297 3.30 12.26 -17.69
CA THR A 297 4.23 12.69 -18.74
C THR A 297 4.41 11.60 -19.80
N PHE A 298 4.68 10.36 -19.37
CA PHE A 298 4.83 9.24 -20.30
C PHE A 298 3.55 8.96 -21.07
N LYS A 299 2.39 9.04 -20.40
CA LYS A 299 1.09 8.86 -21.04
C LYS A 299 0.82 9.94 -22.10
N ALA A 300 1.18 11.19 -21.83
CA ALA A 300 1.03 12.29 -22.78
C ALA A 300 1.96 12.13 -24.00
N GLU A 301 3.22 11.74 -23.79
CA GLU A 301 4.18 11.54 -24.88
C GLU A 301 3.84 10.30 -25.75
N VAL A 302 3.38 9.20 -25.15
CA VAL A 302 2.91 8.03 -25.90
C VAL A 302 1.67 8.38 -26.74
N ALA A 303 0.73 9.15 -26.17
CA ALA A 303 -0.46 9.60 -26.89
C ALA A 303 -0.14 10.60 -28.02
N ALA A 304 0.96 11.37 -27.91
CA ALA A 304 1.42 12.28 -28.96
C ALA A 304 2.04 11.52 -30.16
N ASP A 305 2.68 10.38 -29.92
CA ASP A 305 3.24 9.52 -30.98
C ASP A 305 2.16 8.67 -31.67
N ASN A 306 1.25 8.06 -30.90
CA ASN A 306 0.12 7.31 -31.43
C ASN A 306 -1.12 7.45 -30.53
N PRO A 307 -2.16 8.20 -30.96
CA PRO A 307 -3.36 8.44 -30.15
C PRO A 307 -4.17 7.19 -29.78
N GLU A 308 -4.04 6.10 -30.54
CA GLU A 308 -4.74 4.83 -30.24
C GLU A 308 -3.99 3.96 -29.24
N LYS A 309 -2.70 4.27 -28.96
CA LYS A 309 -1.86 3.49 -28.07
C LYS A 309 -1.96 4.05 -26.65
N LEU A 310 -2.66 3.35 -25.77
CA LEU A 310 -2.79 3.75 -24.37
C LEU A 310 -1.65 3.18 -23.53
N LEU A 311 -0.91 4.04 -22.83
CA LEU A 311 -0.02 3.61 -21.77
C LEU A 311 -0.84 3.19 -20.54
N THR A 312 -0.79 1.90 -20.20
CA THR A 312 -1.47 1.37 -19.01
C THR A 312 -0.59 1.46 -17.78
N VAL A 313 -1.21 1.52 -16.60
CA VAL A 313 -0.50 1.49 -15.31
C VAL A 313 0.28 0.18 -15.15
N ASP A 314 -0.27 -0.95 -15.64
CA ASP A 314 0.42 -2.26 -15.64
C ASP A 314 1.73 -2.20 -16.44
N THR A 315 1.72 -1.66 -17.67
CA THR A 315 2.94 -1.49 -18.47
C THR A 315 3.97 -0.61 -17.76
N TYR A 316 3.52 0.49 -17.14
CA TYR A 316 4.41 1.41 -16.45
C TYR A 316 5.05 0.77 -15.21
N ILE A 317 4.30 0.01 -14.42
CA ILE A 317 4.82 -0.71 -13.26
C ILE A 317 5.76 -1.84 -13.70
N ARG A 318 5.41 -2.60 -14.75
CA ARG A 318 6.29 -3.63 -15.33
C ARG A 318 7.61 -3.05 -15.80
N PHE A 319 7.61 -1.85 -16.38
CA PHE A 319 8.83 -1.15 -16.72
C PHE A 319 9.71 -0.87 -15.48
N LEU A 320 9.12 -0.35 -14.40
CA LEU A 320 9.85 -0.06 -13.16
C LEU A 320 10.40 -1.32 -12.48
N ASP A 321 9.67 -2.43 -12.52
CA ASP A 321 10.13 -3.71 -11.98
C ASP A 321 11.21 -4.36 -12.85
N ALA A 322 11.03 -4.34 -14.18
CA ALA A 322 11.97 -4.94 -15.12
C ALA A 322 13.35 -4.26 -15.13
N ILE A 323 13.38 -2.93 -15.00
CA ILE A 323 14.61 -2.14 -15.02
C ILE A 323 15.39 -2.23 -13.69
N GLU A 324 14.72 -2.50 -12.57
CA GLU A 324 15.30 -2.57 -11.23
C GLU A 324 16.44 -3.60 -11.13
N LYS A 325 16.33 -4.69 -11.89
CA LYS A 325 17.32 -5.78 -11.98
C LYS A 325 18.69 -5.34 -12.52
N TYR A 326 18.74 -4.21 -13.23
CA TYR A 326 19.93 -3.70 -13.91
C TYR A 326 20.50 -2.43 -13.28
N ILE A 327 19.86 -1.91 -12.22
CA ILE A 327 20.31 -0.72 -11.51
C ILE A 327 21.56 -1.08 -10.68
N PRO A 328 22.68 -0.36 -10.84
CA PRO A 328 23.88 -0.61 -10.05
C PRO A 328 23.59 -0.36 -8.58
N ILE A 329 23.85 -1.37 -7.74
CA ILE A 329 23.92 -1.23 -6.29
C ILE A 329 25.11 -0.32 -6.00
N VAL A 330 24.87 0.94 -5.66
CA VAL A 330 25.94 1.85 -5.25
C VAL A 330 26.31 1.49 -3.80
N PRO A 331 27.54 1.02 -3.52
CA PRO A 331 28.02 0.94 -2.14
C PRO A 331 28.09 2.37 -1.58
N ASN A 332 27.57 2.59 -0.38
CA ASN A 332 27.57 3.88 0.29
C ASN A 332 29.01 4.41 0.46
N ASP A 333 29.47 5.24 -0.46
CA ASP A 333 30.75 5.94 -0.34
C ASP A 333 30.53 7.28 0.38
N SER A 334 30.96 7.28 1.65
CA SER A 334 31.45 8.42 2.45
C SER A 334 31.04 9.85 2.04
N PHE A 335 29.95 10.34 2.65
CA PHE A 335 29.80 11.77 2.89
C PHE A 335 30.88 12.23 3.90
N LYS A 336 32.00 12.75 3.40
CA LYS A 336 32.86 13.63 4.19
C LYS A 336 32.12 14.96 4.40
N PRO A 337 31.95 15.43 5.64
CA PRO A 337 31.37 16.75 5.87
C PRO A 337 32.39 17.81 5.44
N SER A 338 32.03 18.65 4.47
CA SER A 338 32.74 19.89 4.19
C SER A 338 32.42 20.89 5.30
N THR A 339 33.46 21.23 6.07
CA THR A 339 33.51 22.35 7.00
C THR A 339 33.12 23.65 6.32
N SER A 340 31.97 24.23 6.68
CA SER A 340 31.75 25.69 6.79
C SER A 340 30.28 26.00 7.11
N ALA A 341 29.95 26.11 8.40
CA ALA A 341 28.91 27.02 8.89
C ALA A 341 29.07 27.18 10.41
N SER A 342 30.05 28.00 10.79
CA SER A 342 30.07 28.68 12.07
C SER A 342 28.95 29.72 12.09
N MET A 343 28.37 29.93 13.28
CA MET A 343 27.35 30.91 13.65
C MET A 343 25.94 30.67 13.10
N PHE A 344 25.07 30.11 13.93
CA PHE A 344 23.89 30.82 14.45
C PHE A 344 23.28 29.96 15.56
N CYS A 345 23.71 30.21 16.79
CA CYS A 345 23.09 29.65 17.99
C CYS A 345 22.93 30.80 18.99
N THR A 346 21.87 31.60 18.83
CA THR A 346 21.31 32.43 19.91
C THR A 346 19.85 32.76 19.57
N LEU A 347 18.99 32.59 20.57
CA LEU A 347 17.61 33.08 20.74
C LEU A 347 16.43 32.15 20.38
N ILE A 348 15.87 31.64 21.49
CA ILE A 348 14.49 31.22 21.82
C ILE A 348 14.16 29.75 21.61
#